data_AF-A0A3C2BCW8-F1
#
_entry.id   AF-A0A3C2BCW8-F1
#
_cell.length_a   1.000
_cell.length_b   1.000
_cell.length_c   1.000
_cell.angle_alpha   90.00
_cell.angle_beta   90.00
_cell.angle_gamma   90.00
#
_symmetry.space_group_name_H-M   'P 1'
#
loop_
_entity.id
_entity.type
_entity.pdbx_description
1 polymer ?
#
loop_
_entity_poly.entity_id
_entity_poly.type
_entity_poly.pdbx_seq_one_letter_code
_entity_poly.pdbx_strand_id
1 'polypeptide(L)'
;MQEQGEIFLRKILRIITLLSVFVTAGCAENISNSIPAETVLQTTGIVTEAVITEPAPEKLVTVSENKYIYDNAKILSQEESDECNKYAGWINSKLMLNTAVVTANKLNGLSPEQYAEKCYNDIFQGMGSGMVILINNDTNKDYIYKHGTVSAYITEKAEKDAFFYATKSIVSGDYKSGITELLSLAENCPKHIFDNGNAFSDEQIMEFESTLEMRSDTNAFIITTNNITEKSNADLSGDFYKKYSGDEKGFKMLYIDKKLGEALVADDSGIKNSDEITKLIKANDYYGAVNAYFRTIGITPEISS
;
A
#
# COMPACT_ATOMS: atom_id res chain seq x y z
N MET A 1 -20.16 14.39 -1.08
CA MET A 1 -19.79 14.75 -2.47
C MET A 1 -18.47 15.48 -2.37
N GLN A 2 -17.38 14.77 -2.67
CA GLN A 2 -16.01 15.22 -2.44
C GLN A 2 -15.32 15.20 -3.81
N GLU A 3 -15.05 16.38 -4.36
CA GLU A 3 -14.16 16.53 -5.52
C GLU A 3 -12.72 16.32 -5.03
N GLN A 4 -12.23 15.09 -5.18
CA GLN A 4 -10.81 14.78 -5.01
C GLN A 4 -10.08 14.96 -6.35
N GLY A 5 -8.87 15.51 -6.26
CA GLY A 5 -8.12 16.12 -7.37
C GLY A 5 -8.06 15.28 -8.64
N GLU A 6 -8.65 15.81 -9.70
CA GLU A 6 -8.38 15.35 -11.06
C GLU A 6 -7.09 16.00 -11.57
N ILE A 7 -6.08 15.20 -11.89
CA ILE A 7 -4.96 15.64 -12.73
C ILE A 7 -4.78 14.63 -13.86
N PHE A 8 -5.24 15.03 -15.05
CA PHE A 8 -5.17 14.26 -16.29
C PHE A 8 -3.98 14.75 -17.15
N LEU A 9 -3.12 13.83 -17.59
CA LEU A 9 -2.71 13.59 -19.00
C LEU A 9 -1.46 12.68 -19.06
N ARG A 10 -1.68 11.35 -19.03
CA ARG A 10 -0.75 10.36 -19.59
C ARG A 10 -1.19 10.00 -21.00
N LYS A 11 -0.79 10.79 -21.99
CA LYS A 11 -0.75 10.31 -23.37
C LYS A 11 0.62 10.61 -23.94
N ILE A 12 1.58 9.72 -23.71
CA ILE A 12 2.78 9.69 -24.53
C ILE A 12 2.67 8.50 -25.49
N LEU A 13 2.50 8.90 -26.74
CA LEU A 13 2.52 8.15 -27.99
C LEU A 13 3.73 7.21 -28.04
N ARG A 14 3.52 5.89 -28.18
CA ARG A 14 4.58 4.97 -28.62
C ARG A 14 4.88 5.27 -30.09
N ILE A 15 5.83 6.17 -30.35
CA ILE A 15 6.41 6.34 -31.70
C ILE A 15 7.33 5.14 -31.94
N ILE A 16 6.90 4.23 -32.81
CA ILE A 16 7.78 3.20 -33.40
C ILE A 16 8.60 3.90 -34.47
N THR A 17 9.87 4.18 -34.19
CA THR A 17 10.81 4.69 -35.20
C THR A 17 11.21 3.53 -36.13
N LEU A 18 10.52 3.41 -37.25
CA LEU A 18 11.01 2.64 -38.40
C LEU A 18 12.18 3.42 -39.02
N LEU A 19 13.41 3.02 -38.69
CA LEU A 19 14.60 3.51 -39.37
C LEU A 19 14.67 2.87 -40.76
N SER A 20 14.12 3.54 -41.77
CA SER A 20 14.38 3.19 -43.17
C SER A 20 15.76 3.70 -43.56
N VAL A 21 16.66 2.76 -43.84
CA VAL A 21 17.99 3.01 -44.43
C VAL A 21 17.80 3.67 -45.79
N PHE A 22 18.16 4.95 -45.91
CA PHE A 22 18.36 5.59 -47.21
C PHE A 22 19.81 5.37 -47.66
N VAL A 23 19.99 4.51 -48.65
CA VAL A 23 21.21 4.47 -49.46
C VAL A 23 21.11 5.63 -50.46
N THR A 24 22.01 6.61 -50.34
CA THR A 24 22.18 7.66 -51.36
C THR A 24 23.26 7.23 -52.34
N ALA A 25 22.87 7.15 -53.62
CA ALA A 25 23.78 7.25 -54.76
C ALA A 25 23.07 8.11 -55.81
N GLY A 26 23.67 9.25 -56.16
CA GLY A 26 23.09 10.27 -57.02
C GLY A 26 23.26 10.02 -58.51
N CYS A 27 22.45 10.72 -59.32
CA CYS A 27 22.87 11.85 -60.17
C CYS A 27 21.71 12.29 -61.09
N ALA A 28 21.57 13.61 -61.25
CA ALA A 28 21.02 14.45 -62.34
C ALA A 28 19.98 13.86 -63.34
N GLU A 29 18.94 14.54 -63.82
CA GLU A 29 18.79 15.95 -64.21
C GLU A 29 17.29 16.28 -64.49
N ASN A 30 16.97 17.56 -64.63
CA ASN A 30 15.64 18.19 -64.71
C ASN A 30 14.72 17.71 -65.86
N ILE A 31 13.39 17.81 -65.69
CA ILE A 31 12.40 18.48 -66.60
C ILE A 31 10.95 18.36 -66.05
N SER A 32 10.15 19.35 -66.39
CA SER A 32 8.82 19.73 -65.90
C SER A 32 7.62 18.86 -66.31
N ASN A 33 6.57 19.00 -65.51
CA ASN A 33 5.13 19.07 -65.84
C ASN A 33 4.36 17.84 -66.32
N SER A 34 3.18 17.73 -65.70
CA SER A 34 1.89 17.18 -66.16
C SER A 34 1.68 15.66 -66.21
N ILE A 35 0.75 15.25 -65.34
CA ILE A 35 -0.13 14.06 -65.35
C ILE A 35 -0.88 14.03 -66.72
N PRO A 36 -1.03 12.89 -67.42
CA PRO A 36 -2.10 11.94 -67.06
C PRO A 36 -1.95 10.44 -67.36
N ALA A 37 -2.78 9.72 -66.61
CA ALA A 37 -3.49 8.48 -66.90
C ALA A 37 -2.66 7.22 -67.21
N GLU A 38 -2.71 6.25 -66.30
CA GLU A 38 -2.83 4.85 -66.70
C GLU A 38 -3.49 3.98 -65.62
N THR A 39 -4.47 3.22 -66.09
CA THR A 39 -4.78 1.83 -65.72
C THR A 39 -5.40 1.55 -64.36
N VAL A 40 -6.72 1.36 -64.41
CA VAL A 40 -7.52 0.63 -63.42
C VAL A 40 -7.02 -0.82 -63.35
N LEU A 41 -6.34 -1.17 -62.26
CA LEU A 41 -6.17 -2.56 -61.83
C LEU A 41 -7.12 -2.80 -60.66
N GLN A 42 -8.18 -3.56 -60.93
CA GLN A 42 -8.99 -4.20 -59.90
C GLN A 42 -8.13 -5.28 -59.21
N THR A 43 -7.64 -4.97 -58.03
CA THR A 43 -7.22 -5.98 -57.05
C THR A 43 -8.32 -6.09 -56.00
N THR A 44 -9.10 -7.16 -56.09
CA THR A 44 -9.92 -7.68 -55.01
C THR A 44 -9.01 -8.09 -53.85
N GLY A 45 -8.66 -7.12 -53.01
CA GLY A 45 -8.03 -7.34 -51.72
C GLY A 45 -9.11 -7.66 -50.70
N ILE A 46 -9.12 -8.90 -50.24
CA ILE A 46 -9.89 -9.34 -49.07
C ILE A 46 -9.48 -8.44 -47.91
N VAL A 47 -10.40 -7.63 -47.41
CA VAL A 47 -10.25 -6.99 -46.10
C VAL A 47 -10.39 -8.12 -45.08
N THR A 48 -9.27 -8.74 -44.72
CA THR A 48 -9.21 -9.51 -43.48
C THR A 48 -9.35 -8.50 -42.35
N GLU A 49 -10.59 -8.39 -41.87
CA GLU A 49 -10.92 -7.77 -40.61
C GLU A 49 -10.02 -8.40 -39.54
N ALA A 50 -9.08 -7.61 -39.02
CA ALA A 50 -8.26 -8.06 -37.91
C ALA A 50 -9.22 -8.32 -36.75
N VAL A 51 -9.38 -9.59 -36.38
CA VAL A 51 -10.10 -9.97 -35.16
C VAL A 51 -9.35 -9.31 -34.02
N ILE A 52 -9.88 -8.19 -33.52
CA ILE A 52 -9.45 -7.60 -32.26
C ILE A 52 -9.94 -8.57 -31.20
N THR A 53 -9.11 -9.56 -30.88
CA THR A 53 -9.32 -10.36 -29.67
C THR A 53 -9.23 -9.40 -28.50
N GLU A 54 -10.38 -9.16 -27.87
CA GLU A 54 -10.46 -8.40 -26.63
C GLU A 54 -9.43 -9.00 -25.64
N PRO A 55 -8.54 -8.18 -25.04
CA PRO A 55 -7.57 -8.68 -24.08
C PRO A 55 -8.34 -9.43 -23.00
N ALA A 56 -7.94 -10.68 -22.74
CA ALA A 56 -8.47 -11.46 -21.64
C ALA A 56 -8.49 -10.62 -20.35
N PRO A 57 -9.52 -10.75 -19.50
CA PRO A 57 -9.60 -9.98 -18.25
C PRO A 57 -8.31 -10.15 -17.45
N GLU A 58 -7.72 -9.04 -17.01
CA GLU A 58 -6.52 -9.07 -16.16
C GLU A 58 -6.86 -9.86 -14.90
N LYS A 59 -6.09 -10.93 -14.63
CA LYS A 59 -6.24 -11.72 -13.41
C LYS A 59 -5.86 -10.82 -12.24
N LEU A 60 -6.87 -10.41 -11.48
CA LEU A 60 -6.83 -9.33 -10.49
C LEU A 60 -5.57 -9.36 -9.61
N VAL A 61 -5.34 -10.46 -8.90
CA VAL A 61 -4.15 -10.67 -8.08
C VAL A 61 -3.87 -12.18 -7.96
N THR A 62 -2.59 -12.58 -7.93
CA THR A 62 -2.19 -13.89 -7.40
C THR A 62 -1.29 -13.66 -6.19
N VAL A 63 -1.84 -13.90 -5.00
CA VAL A 63 -1.17 -13.67 -3.71
C VAL A 63 0.00 -14.64 -3.55
N SER A 64 1.14 -14.12 -3.13
CA SER A 64 2.30 -14.93 -2.72
C SER A 64 2.95 -14.32 -1.48
N GLU A 65 3.56 -15.18 -0.67
CA GLU A 65 4.26 -14.74 0.54
C GLU A 65 5.34 -13.70 0.20
N ASN A 66 5.44 -12.64 1.02
CA ASN A 66 6.38 -11.52 0.84
C ASN A 66 6.28 -10.76 -0.50
N LYS A 67 5.12 -10.83 -1.18
CA LYS A 67 4.83 -10.02 -2.36
C LYS A 67 3.80 -8.94 -2.06
N TYR A 68 4.22 -7.71 -2.31
CA TYR A 68 3.48 -6.48 -2.06
C TYR A 68 3.30 -5.65 -3.33
N ILE A 69 4.09 -5.91 -4.38
CA ILE A 69 3.96 -5.26 -5.69
C ILE A 69 3.33 -6.22 -6.70
N TYR A 70 2.21 -5.79 -7.28
CA TYR A 70 1.43 -6.52 -8.28
C TYR A 70 1.41 -5.70 -9.58
N ASP A 71 2.51 -5.77 -10.33
CA ASP A 71 2.69 -5.01 -11.57
C ASP A 71 1.99 -5.67 -12.78
N ASN A 72 0.66 -5.66 -12.82
CA ASN A 72 -0.08 -6.26 -13.94
C ASN A 72 0.06 -5.43 -15.22
N ALA A 73 0.30 -4.12 -15.09
CA ALA A 73 0.51 -3.22 -16.21
C ALA A 73 1.90 -3.34 -16.86
N LYS A 74 2.85 -4.04 -16.20
CA LYS A 74 4.24 -4.23 -16.66
C LYS A 74 4.95 -2.89 -16.91
N ILE A 75 4.79 -1.95 -15.97
CA ILE A 75 5.37 -0.61 -16.04
C ILE A 75 6.68 -0.50 -15.24
N LEU A 76 6.99 -1.49 -14.41
CA LEU A 76 8.24 -1.58 -13.65
C LEU A 76 9.18 -2.59 -14.30
N SER A 77 10.47 -2.28 -14.27
CA SER A 77 11.51 -3.30 -14.40
C SER A 77 11.52 -4.21 -13.16
N GLN A 78 12.22 -5.34 -13.27
CA GLN A 78 12.35 -6.26 -12.13
C GLN A 78 13.06 -5.61 -10.94
N GLU A 79 14.12 -4.83 -11.20
CA GLU A 79 14.88 -4.12 -10.16
C GLU A 79 14.00 -3.10 -9.42
N GLU A 80 13.23 -2.29 -10.16
CA GLU A 80 12.31 -1.33 -9.56
C GLU A 80 11.20 -2.02 -8.75
N SER A 81 10.66 -3.13 -9.27
CA SER A 81 9.68 -3.94 -8.54
C SER A 81 10.26 -4.49 -7.25
N ASP A 82 11.49 -4.98 -7.25
CA ASP A 82 12.15 -5.55 -6.07
C ASP A 82 12.42 -4.47 -5.01
N GLU A 83 12.86 -3.28 -5.42
CA GLU A 83 13.07 -2.14 -4.52
C GLU A 83 11.76 -1.66 -3.88
N CYS A 84 10.71 -1.46 -4.67
CA CYS A 84 9.39 -1.10 -4.14
C CYS A 84 8.82 -2.20 -3.23
N ASN A 85 9.02 -3.47 -3.58
CA ASN A 85 8.56 -4.61 -2.77
C ASN A 85 9.27 -4.68 -1.43
N LYS A 86 10.58 -4.40 -1.40
CA LYS A 86 11.35 -4.30 -0.17
C LYS A 86 10.82 -3.19 0.74
N TYR A 87 10.50 -2.02 0.18
CA TYR A 87 9.97 -0.90 0.97
C TYR A 87 8.56 -1.19 1.50
N ALA A 88 7.67 -1.74 0.68
CA ALA A 88 6.35 -2.18 1.13
C ALA A 88 6.44 -3.31 2.18
N GLY A 89 7.40 -4.21 2.06
CA GLY A 89 7.68 -5.23 3.07
C GLY A 89 8.21 -4.65 4.38
N TRP A 90 9.03 -3.61 4.33
CA TRP A 90 9.41 -2.83 5.52
C TRP A 90 8.18 -2.19 6.17
N ILE A 91 7.27 -1.59 5.40
CA ILE A 91 6.01 -1.03 5.94
C ILE A 91 5.18 -2.12 6.64
N ASN A 92 5.02 -3.29 6.03
CA ASN A 92 4.25 -4.39 6.64
C ASN A 92 4.89 -4.93 7.93
N SER A 93 6.21 -5.01 7.95
CA SER A 93 6.95 -5.60 9.08
C SER A 93 7.24 -4.62 10.20
N LYS A 94 7.51 -3.34 9.91
CA LYS A 94 7.89 -2.34 10.94
C LYS A 94 6.74 -1.43 11.34
N LEU A 95 5.73 -1.22 10.49
CA LEU A 95 4.56 -0.38 10.81
C LEU A 95 3.26 -1.18 11.01
N MET A 96 3.31 -2.51 10.91
CA MET A 96 2.12 -3.39 10.92
C MET A 96 1.05 -3.08 9.87
N LEU A 97 1.37 -2.34 8.81
CA LEU A 97 0.38 -1.95 7.82
C LEU A 97 0.32 -2.95 6.67
N ASN A 98 -0.89 -3.44 6.39
CA ASN A 98 -1.17 -4.24 5.20
C ASN A 98 -1.12 -3.36 3.96
N THR A 99 0.07 -3.30 3.35
CA THR A 99 0.36 -2.38 2.25
C THR A 99 0.71 -3.12 0.97
N ALA A 100 0.06 -2.75 -0.13
CA ALA A 100 0.39 -3.27 -1.45
C ALA A 100 0.23 -2.20 -2.54
N VAL A 101 0.90 -2.43 -3.66
CA VAL A 101 0.79 -1.62 -4.88
C VAL A 101 0.27 -2.52 -5.98
N VAL A 102 -0.76 -2.06 -6.68
CA VAL A 102 -1.34 -2.75 -7.83
C VAL A 102 -1.28 -1.81 -9.02
N THR A 103 -0.68 -2.28 -10.11
CA THR A 103 -0.76 -1.59 -11.40
C THR A 103 -1.74 -2.34 -12.29
N ALA A 104 -2.55 -1.62 -13.07
CA ALA A 104 -3.57 -2.22 -13.93
C ALA A 104 -3.73 -1.48 -15.26
N ASN A 105 -3.93 -2.21 -16.36
CA ASN A 105 -4.34 -1.60 -17.62
C ASN A 105 -5.86 -1.47 -17.73
N LYS A 106 -6.60 -2.35 -17.05
CA LYS A 106 -8.07 -2.38 -17.08
C LYS A 106 -8.62 -2.63 -15.68
N LEU A 107 -9.69 -1.93 -15.33
CA LEU A 107 -10.41 -2.10 -14.06
C LEU A 107 -11.64 -2.99 -14.21
N ASN A 108 -11.87 -3.56 -15.40
CA ASN A 108 -12.96 -4.49 -15.70
C ASN A 108 -14.35 -3.93 -15.35
N GLY A 109 -14.58 -2.65 -15.61
CA GLY A 109 -15.87 -1.97 -15.36
C GLY A 109 -16.09 -1.50 -13.92
N LEU A 110 -15.12 -1.72 -13.02
CA LEU A 110 -15.13 -1.16 -11.67
C LEU A 110 -14.59 0.28 -11.67
N SER A 111 -15.05 1.09 -10.71
CA SER A 111 -14.36 2.35 -10.42
C SER A 111 -12.99 2.08 -9.78
N PRO A 112 -12.02 3.03 -9.84
CA PRO A 112 -10.74 2.90 -9.16
C PRO A 112 -10.86 2.56 -7.67
N GLU A 113 -11.85 3.17 -7.00
CA GLU A 113 -12.14 2.93 -5.58
C GLU A 113 -12.57 1.48 -5.33
N GLN A 114 -13.56 1.01 -6.10
CA GLN A 114 -14.07 -0.36 -6.00
C GLN A 114 -13.00 -1.40 -6.35
N TYR A 115 -12.16 -1.11 -7.34
CA TYR A 115 -11.08 -2.00 -7.75
C TYR A 115 -10.00 -2.10 -6.67
N ALA A 116 -9.55 -0.96 -6.12
CA ALA A 116 -8.54 -0.93 -5.08
C ALA A 116 -9.02 -1.60 -3.77
N GLU A 117 -10.28 -1.36 -3.38
CA GLU A 117 -10.93 -2.07 -2.27
C GLU A 117 -10.95 -3.58 -2.52
N LYS A 118 -11.35 -4.00 -3.73
CA LYS A 118 -11.36 -5.42 -4.08
C LYS A 118 -9.96 -6.02 -3.99
N CYS A 119 -8.94 -5.33 -4.47
CA CYS A 119 -7.54 -5.77 -4.36
C CYS A 119 -7.12 -5.91 -2.88
N TYR A 120 -7.48 -4.96 -2.02
CA TYR A 120 -7.20 -5.06 -0.59
C TYR A 120 -7.83 -6.31 0.03
N ASN A 121 -9.11 -6.56 -0.29
CA ASN A 121 -9.83 -7.75 0.18
C ASN A 121 -9.25 -9.04 -0.38
N ASP A 122 -8.83 -9.08 -1.64
CA ASP A 122 -8.23 -10.27 -2.25
C ASP A 122 -6.83 -10.58 -1.66
N ILE A 123 -6.03 -9.54 -1.37
CA ILE A 123 -4.65 -9.68 -0.88
C ILE A 123 -4.62 -9.96 0.63
N PHE A 124 -5.38 -9.19 1.40
CA PHE A 124 -5.32 -9.16 2.86
C PHE A 124 -6.59 -9.69 3.54
N GLN A 125 -7.55 -10.23 2.77
CA GLN A 125 -8.82 -10.75 3.28
C GLN A 125 -9.67 -9.72 4.01
N GLY A 126 -9.44 -8.42 3.74
CA GLY A 126 -10.12 -7.32 4.41
C GLY A 126 -9.76 -7.17 5.89
N MET A 127 -8.64 -7.76 6.32
CA MET A 127 -8.19 -7.76 7.70
C MET A 127 -7.03 -6.81 7.93
N GLY A 128 -6.91 -6.29 9.15
CA GLY A 128 -5.81 -5.42 9.58
C GLY A 128 -5.94 -3.99 9.06
N SER A 129 -5.12 -3.08 9.57
CA SER A 129 -5.02 -1.71 9.08
C SER A 129 -4.03 -1.63 7.92
N GLY A 130 -4.28 -0.80 6.90
CA GLY A 130 -3.33 -0.62 5.80
C GLY A 130 -3.93 -0.03 4.52
N MET A 131 -3.16 -0.03 3.44
CA MET A 131 -3.53 0.65 2.21
C MET A 131 -3.18 -0.12 0.94
N VAL A 132 -3.97 0.06 -0.11
CA VAL A 132 -3.64 -0.36 -1.48
C VAL A 132 -3.49 0.87 -2.36
N ILE A 133 -2.31 1.01 -2.97
CA ILE A 133 -2.04 2.01 -4.00
C ILE A 133 -2.39 1.39 -5.35
N LEU A 134 -3.34 2.00 -6.06
CA LEU A 134 -3.73 1.64 -7.42
C LEU A 134 -3.18 2.67 -8.40
N ILE A 135 -2.30 2.21 -9.30
CA ILE A 135 -1.89 2.97 -10.48
C ILE A 135 -2.58 2.35 -11.69
N ASN A 136 -3.41 3.10 -12.41
CA ASN A 136 -4.19 2.52 -13.51
C ASN A 136 -4.26 3.34 -14.79
N ASN A 137 -4.12 2.64 -15.92
CA ASN A 137 -4.18 3.23 -17.25
C ASN A 137 -5.60 3.31 -17.83
N ASP A 138 -6.59 2.65 -17.20
CA ASP A 138 -7.96 2.57 -17.70
C ASP A 138 -8.68 3.92 -17.59
N THR A 139 -8.74 4.45 -16.37
CA THR A 139 -9.38 5.74 -16.09
C THR A 139 -8.38 6.90 -16.02
N ASN A 140 -7.08 6.58 -15.90
CA ASN A 140 -6.01 7.54 -15.59
C ASN A 140 -6.22 8.27 -14.24
N LYS A 141 -7.01 7.69 -13.35
CA LYS A 141 -7.23 8.18 -11.99
C LYS A 141 -6.62 7.18 -11.02
N ASP A 142 -5.38 7.42 -10.64
CA ASP A 142 -4.71 6.66 -9.57
C ASP A 142 -5.47 6.86 -8.24
N TYR A 143 -5.41 5.87 -7.35
CA TYR A 143 -6.21 5.87 -6.12
C TYR A 143 -5.48 5.19 -4.96
N ILE A 144 -5.72 5.65 -3.72
CA ILE A 144 -5.26 4.98 -2.50
C ILE A 144 -6.51 4.53 -1.73
N TYR A 145 -6.69 3.21 -1.66
CA TYR A 145 -7.65 2.63 -0.74
C TYR A 145 -7.02 2.54 0.65
N LYS A 146 -7.74 3.01 1.68
CA LYS A 146 -7.31 3.00 3.08
C LYS A 146 -8.30 2.18 3.90
N HIS A 147 -7.80 1.27 4.73
CA HIS A 147 -8.61 0.42 5.60
C HIS A 147 -8.09 0.50 7.04
N GLY A 148 -9.01 0.60 8.00
CA GLY A 148 -8.66 0.68 9.42
C GLY A 148 -8.07 2.04 9.82
N THR A 149 -7.23 2.01 10.87
CA THR A 149 -6.68 3.20 11.54
C THR A 149 -5.80 4.09 10.66
N VAL A 150 -5.21 3.55 9.59
CA VAL A 150 -4.39 4.32 8.63
C VAL A 150 -5.12 5.55 8.07
N SER A 151 -6.46 5.50 8.00
CA SER A 151 -7.29 6.59 7.50
C SER A 151 -7.24 7.85 8.37
N ALA A 152 -6.97 7.69 9.67
CA ALA A 152 -6.84 8.81 10.60
C ALA A 152 -5.49 9.55 10.44
N TYR A 153 -4.45 8.83 10.02
CA TYR A 153 -3.08 9.36 9.96
C TYR A 153 -2.68 9.86 8.56
N ILE A 154 -3.22 9.25 7.51
CA ILE A 154 -3.03 9.74 6.14
C ILE A 154 -4.11 10.79 5.86
N THR A 155 -3.80 12.02 6.23
CA THR A 155 -4.68 13.19 6.01
C THR A 155 -4.88 13.48 4.52
N GLU A 156 -6.00 14.11 4.18
CA GLU A 156 -6.30 14.52 2.79
C GLU A 156 -5.20 15.44 2.22
N LYS A 157 -4.61 16.30 3.05
CA LYS A 157 -3.49 17.16 2.61
C LYS A 157 -2.26 16.33 2.26
N ALA A 158 -1.83 15.43 3.15
CA ALA A 158 -0.66 14.58 2.91
C ALA A 158 -0.85 13.73 1.66
N GLU A 159 -2.03 13.12 1.50
CA GLU A 159 -2.40 12.34 0.33
C GLU A 159 -2.34 13.17 -0.96
N LYS A 160 -2.91 14.38 -0.96
CA LYS A 160 -2.88 15.29 -2.11
C LYS A 160 -1.46 15.70 -2.49
N ASP A 161 -0.63 16.03 -1.50
CA ASP A 161 0.77 16.43 -1.73
C ASP A 161 1.56 15.25 -2.32
N ALA A 162 1.40 14.04 -1.78
CA ALA A 162 2.05 12.84 -2.30
C ALA A 162 1.59 12.51 -3.74
N PHE A 163 0.28 12.61 -4.04
CA PHE A 163 -0.21 12.44 -5.41
C PHE A 163 0.35 13.47 -6.39
N PHE A 164 0.55 14.72 -5.96
CA PHE A 164 1.15 15.74 -6.81
C PHE A 164 2.59 15.35 -7.24
N TYR A 165 3.43 14.96 -6.27
CA TYR A 165 4.81 14.55 -6.56
C TYR A 165 4.88 13.21 -7.29
N ALA A 166 4.06 12.24 -6.89
CA ALA A 166 3.96 10.97 -7.58
C ALA A 166 3.55 11.16 -9.04
N THR A 167 2.50 11.94 -9.31
CA THR A 167 2.05 12.21 -10.69
C THR A 167 3.18 12.76 -11.55
N LYS A 168 3.96 13.71 -11.03
CA LYS A 168 5.12 14.28 -11.74
C LYS A 168 6.13 13.19 -12.13
N SER A 169 6.55 12.36 -11.17
CA SER A 169 7.51 11.27 -11.41
C SER A 169 6.98 10.26 -12.42
N ILE A 170 5.76 9.77 -12.18
CA ILE A 170 5.18 8.72 -12.99
C ILE A 170 4.95 9.24 -14.43
N VAL A 171 4.54 10.51 -14.64
CA VAL A 171 4.36 11.10 -16.00
C VAL A 171 5.68 11.18 -16.77
N SER A 172 6.79 11.41 -16.07
CA SER A 172 8.13 11.35 -16.67
C SER A 172 8.64 9.94 -16.94
N GLY A 173 7.86 8.90 -16.60
CA GLY A 173 8.23 7.49 -16.74
C GLY A 173 8.97 6.92 -15.54
N ASP A 174 9.22 7.71 -14.50
CA ASP A 174 9.82 7.26 -13.23
C ASP A 174 8.72 6.73 -12.30
N TYR A 175 8.25 5.53 -12.60
CA TYR A 175 7.20 4.84 -11.84
C TYR A 175 7.68 4.49 -10.43
N LYS A 176 8.94 4.08 -10.27
CA LYS A 176 9.51 3.73 -8.97
C LYS A 176 9.43 4.89 -7.98
N SER A 177 9.91 6.07 -8.36
CA SER A 177 9.89 7.23 -7.46
C SER A 177 8.47 7.62 -7.11
N GLY A 178 7.53 7.54 -8.06
CA GLY A 178 6.13 7.81 -7.78
C GLY A 178 5.47 6.82 -6.83
N ILE A 179 5.74 5.52 -7.00
CA ILE A 179 5.26 4.48 -6.07
C ILE A 179 5.85 4.69 -4.67
N THR A 180 7.14 5.02 -4.61
CA THR A 180 7.85 5.24 -3.35
C THR A 180 7.28 6.45 -2.59
N GLU A 181 7.01 7.54 -3.30
CA GLU A 181 6.33 8.72 -2.76
C GLU A 181 4.98 8.35 -2.12
N LEU A 182 4.14 7.59 -2.83
CA LEU A 182 2.84 7.17 -2.28
C LEU A 182 2.97 6.19 -1.12
N LEU A 183 3.93 5.26 -1.18
CA LEU A 183 4.21 4.33 -0.08
C LEU A 183 4.66 5.06 1.19
N SER A 184 5.40 6.16 1.05
CA SER A 184 5.90 6.94 2.19
C SER A 184 4.81 7.55 3.06
N LEU A 185 3.56 7.65 2.57
CA LEU A 185 2.43 8.08 3.38
C LEU A 185 2.21 7.18 4.61
N ALA A 186 2.59 5.90 4.53
CA ALA A 186 2.54 4.98 5.65
C ALA A 186 3.38 5.44 6.84
N GLU A 187 4.46 6.21 6.60
CA GLU A 187 5.34 6.71 7.67
C GLU A 187 4.68 7.77 8.56
N ASN A 188 3.53 8.32 8.15
CA ASN A 188 2.71 9.17 9.02
C ASN A 188 1.95 8.37 10.09
N CYS A 189 1.93 7.05 9.99
CA CYS A 189 1.22 6.19 10.94
C CYS A 189 2.06 5.91 12.20
N PRO A 190 1.39 5.60 13.32
CA PRO A 190 2.05 5.17 14.56
C PRO A 190 2.98 3.96 14.34
N LYS A 191 4.11 3.93 15.04
CA LYS A 191 5.16 2.91 14.91
C LYS A 191 5.12 1.86 16.01
N HIS A 192 4.52 2.19 17.14
CA HIS A 192 4.48 1.36 18.34
C HIS A 192 3.05 1.05 18.78
N ILE A 193 2.06 1.84 18.34
CA ILE A 193 0.66 1.73 18.75
C ILE A 193 -0.23 1.32 17.56
N PHE A 194 -0.67 0.07 17.57
CA PHE A 194 -1.48 -0.53 16.51
C PHE A 194 -2.93 -0.70 16.99
N ASP A 195 -3.70 0.38 16.94
CA ASP A 195 -5.04 0.45 17.54
C ASP A 195 -6.17 -0.12 16.65
N ASN A 196 -6.03 -1.36 16.17
CA ASN A 196 -7.05 -1.95 15.28
C ASN A 196 -8.42 -2.17 15.98
N GLY A 197 -8.46 -2.14 17.31
CA GLY A 197 -9.66 -2.19 18.12
C GLY A 197 -10.37 -0.84 18.33
N ASN A 198 -9.75 0.27 17.90
CA ASN A 198 -10.21 1.64 18.14
C ASN A 198 -10.48 1.86 19.64
N ALA A 199 -9.45 1.61 20.46
CA ALA A 199 -9.47 1.69 21.91
C ALA A 199 -9.00 3.05 22.43
N PHE A 200 -8.28 3.83 21.62
CA PHE A 200 -7.63 5.07 22.03
C PHE A 200 -8.12 6.27 21.21
N SER A 201 -7.99 7.47 21.76
CA SER A 201 -8.09 8.72 20.99
C SER A 201 -6.75 9.06 20.31
N ASP A 202 -6.78 9.98 19.35
CA ASP A 202 -5.58 10.45 18.66
C ASP A 202 -4.57 11.05 19.66
N GLU A 203 -5.03 11.80 20.66
CA GLU A 203 -4.18 12.38 21.71
C GLU A 203 -3.49 11.30 22.54
N GLN A 204 -4.21 10.24 22.90
CA GLN A 204 -3.65 9.12 23.66
C GLN A 204 -2.60 8.36 22.83
N ILE A 205 -2.86 8.14 21.54
CA ILE A 205 -1.90 7.49 20.66
C ILE A 205 -0.64 8.34 20.52
N MET A 206 -0.77 9.66 20.31
CA MET A 206 0.39 10.56 20.24
C MET A 206 1.20 10.55 21.55
N GLU A 207 0.53 10.56 22.70
CA GLU A 207 1.20 10.50 24.02
C GLU A 207 1.97 9.18 24.21
N PHE A 208 1.36 8.05 23.87
CA PHE A 208 2.00 6.74 24.00
C PHE A 208 3.14 6.54 22.99
N GLU A 209 2.97 6.98 21.75
CA GLU A 209 4.03 6.99 20.74
C GLU A 209 5.21 7.83 21.22
N SER A 210 4.97 9.06 21.68
CA SER A 210 6.02 9.93 22.22
C SER A 210 6.75 9.29 23.40
N THR A 211 6.00 8.67 24.31
CA THR A 211 6.56 7.95 25.47
C THR A 211 7.48 6.81 25.04
N LEU A 212 7.10 6.04 24.01
CA LEU A 212 7.89 4.92 23.50
C LEU A 212 9.09 5.38 22.66
N GLU A 213 8.92 6.42 21.83
CA GLU A 213 10.02 7.00 21.04
C GLU A 213 11.15 7.58 21.90
N MET A 214 10.82 8.15 23.08
CA MET A 214 11.82 8.63 24.04
C MET A 214 12.61 7.51 24.72
N ARG A 215 12.20 6.24 24.59
CA ARG A 215 12.77 5.08 25.27
C ARG A 215 13.51 4.18 24.30
N SER A 216 14.65 4.66 23.78
CA SER A 216 15.54 3.88 22.91
C SER A 216 16.12 2.61 23.56
N ASP A 217 16.00 2.48 24.89
CA ASP A 217 16.36 1.29 25.68
C ASP A 217 15.27 0.21 25.69
N THR A 218 14.07 0.50 25.19
CA THR A 218 12.91 -0.39 25.27
C THR A 218 12.26 -0.56 23.90
N ASN A 219 12.31 -1.79 23.38
CA ASN A 219 11.56 -2.15 22.18
C ASN A 219 10.17 -2.66 22.60
N ALA A 220 9.20 -1.75 22.68
CA ALA A 220 7.85 -2.06 23.11
C ALA A 220 6.80 -1.56 22.12
N PHE A 221 5.76 -2.36 21.96
CA PHE A 221 4.60 -2.02 21.13
C PHE A 221 3.31 -2.49 21.78
N ILE A 222 2.21 -1.89 21.33
CA ILE A 222 0.87 -2.12 21.83
C ILE A 222 -0.01 -2.41 20.63
N ILE A 223 -0.75 -3.50 20.69
CA ILE A 223 -1.73 -3.85 19.68
C ILE A 223 -3.09 -4.02 20.34
N THR A 224 -4.10 -3.39 19.76
CA THR A 224 -5.50 -3.62 20.13
C THR A 224 -6.21 -4.29 18.97
N THR A 225 -7.13 -5.20 19.29
CA THR A 225 -7.93 -5.90 18.30
C THR A 225 -9.36 -6.06 18.79
N ASN A 226 -10.25 -6.43 17.88
CA ASN A 226 -11.50 -7.11 18.21
C ASN A 226 -11.37 -8.52 17.64
N ASN A 227 -10.90 -9.50 18.42
CA ASN A 227 -10.66 -10.83 17.86
C ASN A 227 -11.99 -11.43 17.36
N ILE A 228 -12.08 -11.59 16.04
CA ILE A 228 -13.21 -12.22 15.33
C ILE A 228 -12.79 -13.54 14.66
N THR A 229 -11.54 -13.94 14.84
CA THR A 229 -10.99 -15.17 14.25
C THR A 229 -11.32 -16.38 15.12
N GLU A 230 -11.07 -17.57 14.59
CA GLU A 230 -11.18 -18.81 15.36
C GLU A 230 -9.96 -19.08 16.26
N LYS A 231 -8.88 -18.28 16.12
CA LYS A 231 -7.66 -18.44 16.92
C LYS A 231 -7.86 -17.88 18.33
N SER A 232 -7.23 -18.53 19.30
CA SER A 232 -7.19 -18.01 20.68
C SER A 232 -6.38 -16.71 20.75
N ASN A 233 -6.65 -15.89 21.76
CA ASN A 233 -5.89 -14.65 21.99
C ASN A 233 -4.40 -14.94 22.26
N ALA A 234 -4.08 -16.07 22.90
CA ALA A 234 -2.70 -16.49 23.11
C ALA A 234 -1.98 -16.84 21.80
N ASP A 235 -2.64 -17.58 20.91
CA ASP A 235 -2.08 -17.93 19.60
C ASP A 235 -1.88 -16.69 18.72
N LEU A 236 -2.88 -15.80 18.66
CA LEU A 236 -2.77 -14.54 17.93
C LEU A 236 -1.67 -13.64 18.48
N SER A 237 -1.62 -13.47 19.81
CA SER A 237 -0.58 -12.70 20.48
C SER A 237 0.81 -13.28 20.15
N GLY A 238 0.95 -14.60 20.12
CA GLY A 238 2.19 -15.27 19.72
C GLY A 238 2.56 -15.04 18.25
N ASP A 239 1.58 -15.11 17.34
CA ASP A 239 1.78 -14.83 15.92
C ASP A 239 2.22 -13.37 15.70
N PHE A 240 1.58 -12.40 16.36
CA PHE A 240 2.00 -11.02 16.36
C PHE A 240 3.43 -10.91 16.93
N TYR A 241 3.67 -11.35 18.15
CA TYR A 241 5.00 -11.26 18.78
C TYR A 241 6.11 -11.78 17.86
N LYS A 242 5.96 -13.01 17.35
CA LYS A 242 6.95 -13.66 16.47
C LYS A 242 7.16 -12.88 15.17
N LYS A 243 6.09 -12.36 14.56
CA LYS A 243 6.18 -11.59 13.31
C LYS A 243 7.02 -10.32 13.49
N TYR A 244 6.90 -9.66 14.65
CA TYR A 244 7.47 -8.33 14.87
C TYR A 244 8.79 -8.32 15.63
N SER A 245 9.00 -9.25 16.55
CA SER A 245 10.32 -9.44 17.17
C SER A 245 11.35 -9.88 16.13
N GLY A 246 10.94 -10.65 15.13
CA GLY A 246 11.89 -11.33 14.23
C GLY A 246 12.90 -12.13 15.06
N ASP A 247 14.19 -11.91 14.79
CA ASP A 247 15.31 -12.50 15.55
C ASP A 247 15.87 -11.57 16.65
N GLU A 248 15.29 -10.38 16.81
CA GLU A 248 15.75 -9.39 17.78
C GLU A 248 15.29 -9.77 19.21
N LYS A 249 16.12 -9.44 20.21
CA LYS A 249 15.83 -9.71 21.64
C LYS A 249 15.36 -8.47 22.37
N GLY A 250 14.66 -8.66 23.49
CA GLY A 250 14.19 -7.59 24.36
C GLY A 250 12.90 -6.93 23.87
N PHE A 251 12.18 -7.57 22.95
CA PHE A 251 10.86 -7.13 22.51
C PHE A 251 9.84 -7.32 23.62
N LYS A 252 8.92 -6.37 23.72
CA LYS A 252 7.82 -6.40 24.67
C LYS A 252 6.54 -5.99 23.95
N MET A 253 5.47 -6.74 24.14
CA MET A 253 4.18 -6.45 23.52
C MET A 253 3.07 -6.44 24.56
N LEU A 254 2.19 -5.45 24.47
CA LEU A 254 0.86 -5.52 25.05
C LEU A 254 -0.16 -5.85 23.95
N TYR A 255 -0.83 -6.99 24.07
CA TYR A 255 -1.96 -7.36 23.23
C TYR A 255 -3.26 -7.15 24.01
N ILE A 256 -4.20 -6.40 23.43
CA ILE A 256 -5.53 -6.16 23.99
C ILE A 256 -6.58 -6.68 23.01
N ASP A 257 -7.44 -7.59 23.48
CA ASP A 257 -8.69 -7.91 22.79
C ASP A 257 -9.84 -7.15 23.45
N LYS A 258 -10.30 -6.11 22.77
CA LYS A 258 -11.35 -5.22 23.24
C LYS A 258 -12.69 -5.94 23.34
N LYS A 259 -12.96 -6.90 22.44
CA LYS A 259 -14.23 -7.62 22.37
C LYS A 259 -14.39 -8.58 23.54
N LEU A 260 -13.34 -9.31 23.89
CA LEU A 260 -13.34 -10.24 25.03
C LEU A 260 -12.94 -9.59 26.36
N GLY A 261 -12.40 -8.38 26.32
CA GLY A 261 -11.93 -7.67 27.51
C GLY A 261 -10.72 -8.37 28.14
N GLU A 262 -9.81 -8.87 27.31
CA GLU A 262 -8.63 -9.62 27.71
C GLU A 262 -7.35 -8.89 27.32
N ALA A 263 -6.30 -9.06 28.13
CA ALA A 263 -4.99 -8.52 27.84
C ALA A 263 -3.88 -9.53 28.12
N LEU A 264 -2.92 -9.58 27.20
CA LEU A 264 -1.75 -10.44 27.25
C LEU A 264 -0.50 -9.59 27.14
N VAL A 265 0.51 -9.89 27.96
CA VAL A 265 1.85 -9.34 27.84
C VAL A 265 2.75 -10.42 27.27
N ALA A 266 3.45 -10.12 26.19
CA ALA A 266 4.41 -11.02 25.57
C ALA A 266 5.82 -10.41 25.60
N ASP A 267 6.80 -11.21 25.98
CA ASP A 267 8.22 -10.89 25.98
C ASP A 267 9.05 -12.14 25.64
N ASP A 268 10.38 -12.04 25.70
CA ASP A 268 11.30 -13.15 25.42
C ASP A 268 11.09 -14.38 26.33
N SER A 269 10.41 -14.23 27.47
CA SER A 269 10.08 -15.33 28.38
C SER A 269 8.73 -15.99 28.09
N GLY A 270 7.97 -15.45 27.12
CA GLY A 270 6.69 -15.98 26.66
C GLY A 270 5.51 -15.05 26.90
N ILE A 271 4.32 -15.60 26.71
CA ILE A 271 3.04 -14.88 26.79
C ILE A 271 2.41 -15.11 28.15
N LYS A 272 1.99 -14.04 28.83
CA LYS A 272 1.41 -14.06 30.16
C LYS A 272 0.14 -13.21 30.23
N ASN A 273 -0.83 -13.66 31.01
CA ASN A 273 -1.96 -12.83 31.43
C ASN A 273 -1.48 -11.78 32.43
N SER A 274 -2.11 -10.61 32.42
CA SER A 274 -1.98 -9.62 33.48
C SER A 274 -3.35 -9.31 34.07
N ASP A 275 -3.57 -9.73 35.32
CA ASP A 275 -4.84 -9.54 36.03
C ASP A 275 -5.16 -8.05 36.24
N GLU A 276 -4.14 -7.23 36.56
CA GLU A 276 -4.29 -5.78 36.73
C GLU A 276 -4.75 -5.13 35.42
N ILE A 277 -4.04 -5.39 34.32
CA ILE A 277 -4.35 -4.81 33.01
C ILE A 277 -5.73 -5.29 32.55
N THR A 278 -6.01 -6.58 32.65
CA THR A 278 -7.30 -7.16 32.26
C THR A 278 -8.46 -6.55 33.05
N LYS A 279 -8.27 -6.26 34.35
CA LYS A 279 -9.27 -5.57 35.17
C LYS A 279 -9.56 -4.16 34.67
N LEU A 280 -8.52 -3.41 34.28
CA LEU A 280 -8.66 -2.05 33.73
C LEU A 280 -9.37 -2.07 32.38
N ILE A 281 -9.01 -2.99 31.49
CA ILE A 281 -9.69 -3.19 30.21
C ILE A 281 -11.18 -3.50 30.41
N LYS A 282 -11.54 -4.39 31.34
CA LYS A 282 -12.94 -4.70 31.67
C LYS A 282 -13.72 -3.52 32.25
N ALA A 283 -13.03 -2.53 32.82
CA ALA A 283 -13.59 -1.26 33.26
C ALA A 283 -13.65 -0.19 32.16
N ASN A 284 -13.28 -0.52 30.92
CA ASN A 284 -13.07 0.40 29.79
C ASN A 284 -11.99 1.47 30.05
N ASP A 285 -11.06 1.21 30.96
CA ASP A 285 -9.92 2.09 31.23
C ASP A 285 -8.68 1.63 30.43
N TYR A 286 -8.72 1.84 29.12
CA TYR A 286 -7.63 1.47 28.21
C TYR A 286 -6.37 2.29 28.46
N TYR A 287 -6.52 3.57 28.82
CA TYR A 287 -5.39 4.44 29.15
C TYR A 287 -4.67 3.98 30.43
N GLY A 288 -5.43 3.66 31.48
CA GLY A 288 -4.89 3.06 32.70
C GLY A 288 -4.21 1.71 32.43
N ALA A 289 -4.78 0.89 31.54
CA ALA A 289 -4.22 -0.40 31.15
C ALA A 289 -2.84 -0.27 30.48
N VAL A 290 -2.67 0.69 29.55
CA VAL A 290 -1.38 0.98 28.92
C VAL A 290 -0.37 1.49 29.96
N ASN A 291 -0.78 2.39 30.85
CA ASN A 291 0.10 2.86 31.92
C ASN A 291 0.51 1.75 32.90
N ALA A 292 -0.37 0.78 33.18
CA ALA A 292 -0.03 -0.41 33.95
C ALA A 292 0.98 -1.30 33.22
N TYR A 293 0.83 -1.45 31.91
CA TYR A 293 1.82 -2.13 31.08
C TYR A 293 3.18 -1.41 31.11
N PHE A 294 3.22 -0.09 30.93
CA PHE A 294 4.45 0.70 31.02
C PHE A 294 5.18 0.48 32.35
N ARG A 295 4.46 0.52 33.48
CA ARG A 295 5.04 0.17 34.79
C ARG A 295 5.64 -1.24 34.82
N THR A 296 4.93 -2.21 34.24
CA THR A 296 5.37 -3.61 34.16
C THR A 296 6.70 -3.75 33.42
N ILE A 297 6.91 -2.93 32.39
CA ILE A 297 8.11 -2.99 31.53
C ILE A 297 9.22 -2.00 31.91
N GLY A 298 9.06 -1.28 33.04
CA GLY A 298 10.05 -0.32 33.54
C GLY A 298 10.01 1.06 32.87
N ILE A 299 8.86 1.41 32.28
CA ILE A 299 8.59 2.75 31.75
C ILE A 299 7.78 3.51 32.80
N THR A 300 8.35 4.60 33.31
CA THR A 300 7.64 5.56 34.14
C THR A 300 7.08 6.64 33.21
N PRO A 301 5.75 6.78 33.07
CA PRO A 301 5.17 7.89 32.32
C PRO A 301 5.60 9.20 32.99
N GLU A 302 6.15 10.14 32.23
CA GLU A 302 6.32 11.50 32.74
C GLU A 302 4.92 12.07 32.95
N ILE A 303 4.53 12.26 34.20
CA ILE A 303 3.28 12.96 34.52
C ILE A 303 3.49 14.40 34.07
N SER A 304 2.86 14.80 32.97
CA SER A 304 2.78 16.20 32.59
C SER A 304 2.01 16.95 33.69
N SER A 305 2.73 17.85 34.37
CA SER A 305 2.21 18.74 35.40
C SER A 305 1.41 19.90 34.82
#